data_AF-A0AAR5NYD4-F1
#
_entry.id   AF-A0AAR5NYD4-F1
#
_cell.length_a   1.000
_cell.length_b   1.000
_cell.length_c   1.000
_cell.angle_alpha   90.00
_cell.angle_beta   90.00
_cell.angle_gamma   90.00
#
_symmetry.space_group_name_H-M   'P 1'
#
loop_
_entity.id
_entity.type
_entity.pdbx_description
1 polymer ?
#
loop_
_entity_poly.entity_id
_entity_poly.type
_entity_poly.pdbx_seq_one_letter_code
_entity_poly.pdbx_strand_id
1 'polypeptide(L)'
;MLVAGSLIKRVGKRLFQFPVGTVPAEYKFSRNEHQSVIKARTDDEKDHILETLCEKKSLLLQTCTPTGSIRYCTSCMHIKPDRTHHCSSCERCFLKMDHHCPWVNNCIGFRNYKSFILLMFYTFLYCAFYVSTIIPHIISPWGHSKFAEDLPISIGFGFAAIMGLTTFGFMCYHLYLTSTNETTLEKVHPPHFVEEDLSYDLGTMQNMVTEHTPWGDIL
;
A
#
# COMPACT_ATOMS: atom_id res chain seq x y z
N MET A 1 -14.47 -9.27 -27.91
CA MET A 1 -14.42 -8.79 -26.50
C MET A 1 -13.18 -9.26 -25.71
N LEU A 2 -12.62 -10.46 -25.93
CA LEU A 2 -11.50 -10.97 -25.11
C LEU A 2 -10.13 -10.30 -25.35
N VAL A 3 -9.86 -9.82 -26.57
CA VAL A 3 -8.59 -9.17 -26.93
C VAL A 3 -8.47 -7.76 -26.35
N ALA A 4 -9.57 -7.01 -26.28
CA ALA A 4 -9.59 -5.68 -25.65
C ALA A 4 -9.33 -5.77 -24.13
N GLY A 5 -9.87 -6.79 -23.46
CA GLY A 5 -9.64 -7.01 -22.03
C GLY A 5 -8.19 -7.37 -21.69
N SER A 6 -7.49 -8.12 -22.55
CA SER A 6 -6.07 -8.45 -22.33
C SER A 6 -5.14 -7.28 -22.68
N LEU A 7 -5.48 -6.47 -23.68
CA LEU A 7 -4.74 -5.26 -24.05
C LEU A 7 -4.88 -4.17 -22.97
N ILE A 8 -6.08 -3.95 -22.44
CA ILE A 8 -6.32 -3.03 -21.32
C ILE A 8 -5.59 -3.49 -20.05
N LYS A 9 -5.59 -4.79 -19.75
CA LYS A 9 -4.79 -5.34 -18.64
C LYS A 9 -3.28 -5.16 -18.84
N ARG A 10 -2.77 -5.28 -20.08
CA ARG A 10 -1.34 -5.11 -20.39
C ARG A 10 -0.90 -3.64 -20.44
N VAL A 11 -1.74 -2.75 -20.97
CA VAL A 11 -1.47 -1.30 -21.04
C VAL A 11 -1.65 -0.65 -19.67
N GLY A 12 -2.69 -1.01 -18.93
CA GLY A 12 -2.88 -0.58 -17.54
C GLY A 12 -1.76 -1.02 -16.61
N LYS A 13 -1.18 -2.22 -16.83
CA LYS A 13 0.03 -2.66 -16.12
C LYS A 13 1.24 -1.76 -16.37
N ARG A 14 1.37 -1.06 -17.51
CA ARG A 14 2.55 -0.21 -17.79
C ARG A 14 2.40 1.23 -17.34
N LEU A 15 1.19 1.78 -17.33
CA LEU A 15 0.97 3.21 -17.06
C LEU A 15 0.96 3.58 -15.56
N PHE A 16 0.67 2.63 -14.67
CA PHE A 16 0.57 2.89 -13.21
C PHE A 16 1.43 1.96 -12.35
N GLN A 17 2.33 1.15 -12.96
CA GLN A 17 3.32 0.39 -12.21
C GLN A 17 4.51 1.26 -11.81
N PHE A 18 4.29 2.08 -10.79
CA PHE A 18 5.42 2.58 -10.00
C PHE A 18 6.20 1.37 -9.45
N PRO A 19 7.54 1.41 -9.45
CA PRO A 19 8.35 0.32 -8.93
C PRO A 19 8.06 0.16 -7.44
N VAL A 20 7.35 -0.90 -7.08
CA VAL A 20 7.04 -1.18 -5.68
C VAL A 20 8.17 -1.98 -5.06
N GLY A 21 8.57 -1.64 -3.84
CA GLY A 21 9.71 -2.27 -3.15
C GLY A 21 9.54 -3.78 -3.11
N THR A 22 10.53 -4.50 -3.66
CA THR A 22 10.58 -5.97 -3.61
C THR A 22 11.48 -6.40 -2.48
N VAL A 23 11.18 -7.56 -1.91
CA VAL A 23 11.98 -8.16 -0.84
C VAL A 23 13.45 -8.32 -1.30
N PRO A 24 14.42 -7.83 -0.51
CA PRO A 24 15.84 -7.97 -0.82
C PRO A 24 16.30 -9.43 -0.94
N ALA A 25 17.46 -9.66 -1.55
CA ALA A 25 17.91 -11.02 -1.91
C ALA A 25 18.33 -11.84 -0.68
N GLU A 26 18.83 -11.19 0.35
CA GLU A 26 19.28 -11.77 1.61
C GLU A 26 18.15 -12.51 2.35
N TYR A 27 16.92 -12.01 2.29
CA TYR A 27 15.73 -12.65 2.87
C TYR A 27 15.24 -13.86 2.07
N LYS A 28 15.68 -14.03 0.81
CA LYS A 28 15.22 -15.11 -0.05
C LYS A 28 15.84 -16.44 0.35
N PHE A 29 15.02 -17.48 0.31
CA PHE A 29 15.48 -18.85 0.46
C PHE A 29 16.17 -19.33 -0.81
N SER A 30 17.24 -20.10 -0.65
CA SER A 30 17.63 -21.05 -1.68
C SER A 30 16.56 -22.15 -1.82
N ARG A 31 16.60 -22.90 -2.91
CA ARG A 31 15.66 -24.01 -3.14
C ARG A 31 15.69 -25.04 -2.01
N ASN A 32 16.88 -25.35 -1.49
CA ASN A 32 17.05 -26.33 -0.43
C ASN A 32 16.48 -25.80 0.90
N GLU A 33 16.74 -24.53 1.23
CA GLU A 33 16.22 -23.90 2.45
C GLU A 33 14.68 -23.88 2.43
N HIS A 34 14.08 -23.51 1.30
CA HIS A 34 12.62 -23.52 1.15
C HIS A 34 12.03 -24.92 1.28
N GLN A 35 12.69 -25.94 0.71
CA GLN A 35 12.27 -27.33 0.87
C GLN A 35 12.36 -27.79 2.32
N SER A 36 13.38 -27.41 3.06
CA SER A 36 13.49 -27.74 4.50
C SER A 36 12.33 -27.15 5.29
N VAL A 37 11.99 -25.88 5.05
CA VAL A 37 10.86 -25.21 5.72
C VAL A 37 9.52 -25.88 5.38
N ILE A 38 9.29 -26.27 4.12
CA ILE A 38 8.04 -26.93 3.70
C ILE A 38 7.93 -28.37 4.23
N LYS A 39 9.05 -29.08 4.35
CA LYS A 39 9.08 -30.49 4.76
C LYS A 39 9.09 -30.69 6.28
N ALA A 40 9.23 -29.62 7.06
CA ALA A 40 9.13 -29.66 8.52
C ALA A 40 7.82 -30.33 8.96
N ARG A 41 7.92 -31.25 9.92
CA ARG A 41 6.80 -32.08 10.39
C ARG A 41 6.01 -31.43 11.51
N THR A 42 6.68 -30.62 12.31
CA THR A 42 6.10 -29.89 13.45
C THR A 42 6.38 -28.40 13.33
N ASP A 43 5.59 -27.59 14.04
CA ASP A 43 5.83 -26.14 14.10
C ASP A 43 7.16 -25.83 14.79
N ASP A 44 7.55 -26.57 15.83
CA ASP A 44 8.85 -26.41 16.50
C ASP A 44 10.04 -26.66 15.55
N GLU A 45 9.96 -27.71 14.72
CA GLU A 45 11.01 -28.00 13.73
C GLU A 45 11.12 -26.88 12.70
N LYS A 46 9.96 -26.37 12.25
CA LYS A 46 9.88 -25.28 11.28
C LYS A 46 10.44 -23.98 11.87
N ASP A 47 10.09 -23.65 13.11
CA ASP A 47 10.54 -22.44 13.79
C ASP A 47 12.06 -22.49 14.02
N HIS A 48 12.60 -23.63 14.48
CA HIS A 48 14.04 -23.84 14.60
C HIS A 48 14.80 -23.66 13.27
N ILE A 49 14.24 -24.17 12.17
CA ILE A 49 14.82 -23.97 10.82
C ILE A 49 14.83 -22.48 10.46
N LEU A 50 13.73 -21.76 10.70
CA LEU A 50 13.63 -20.34 10.37
C LEU A 50 14.58 -19.48 11.22
N GLU A 51 14.71 -19.77 12.50
CA GLU A 51 15.66 -19.11 13.42
C GLU A 51 17.11 -19.30 12.94
N THR A 52 17.49 -20.56 12.66
CA THR A 52 18.82 -20.89 12.12
C THR A 52 19.11 -20.13 10.81
N LEU A 53 18.09 -19.98 9.95
CA LEU A 53 18.23 -19.22 8.70
C LEU A 53 18.39 -17.72 8.94
N CYS A 54 17.64 -17.14 9.88
CA CYS A 54 17.79 -15.75 10.29
C CYS A 54 19.20 -15.47 10.82
N GLU A 55 19.71 -16.31 11.72
CA GLU A 55 21.06 -16.18 12.27
C GLU A 55 22.14 -16.28 11.19
N LYS A 56 22.07 -17.33 10.36
CA LYS A 56 23.01 -17.57 9.25
C LYS A 56 23.07 -16.41 8.26
N LYS A 57 21.93 -15.74 8.03
CA LYS A 57 21.80 -14.60 7.12
C LYS A 57 21.94 -13.25 7.83
N SER A 58 22.16 -13.24 9.14
CA SER A 58 22.24 -12.05 9.98
C SER A 58 21.04 -11.10 9.79
N LEU A 59 19.83 -11.67 9.73
CA LEU A 59 18.60 -10.89 9.56
C LEU A 59 18.13 -10.37 10.92
N LEU A 60 17.94 -9.06 11.00
CA LEU A 60 17.29 -8.40 12.14
C LEU A 60 15.80 -8.28 11.84
N LEU A 61 14.97 -8.86 12.70
CA LEU A 61 13.52 -8.83 12.61
C LEU A 61 12.96 -8.32 13.93
N GLN A 62 12.15 -7.27 13.86
CA GLN A 62 11.47 -6.68 15.01
C GLN A 62 10.09 -7.30 15.24
N THR A 63 9.52 -7.98 14.23
CA THR A 63 8.15 -8.54 14.31
C THR A 63 8.04 -10.03 14.06
N CYS A 64 7.10 -10.65 14.76
CA CYS A 64 6.79 -12.07 14.71
C CYS A 64 5.29 -12.33 14.46
N THR A 65 4.90 -13.60 14.39
CA THR A 65 3.48 -13.98 14.43
C THR A 65 2.92 -13.83 15.85
N PRO A 66 1.59 -13.88 16.05
CA PRO A 66 1.01 -13.89 17.40
C PRO A 66 1.50 -15.03 18.30
N THR A 67 2.04 -16.11 17.70
CA THR A 67 2.63 -17.27 18.41
C THR A 67 4.12 -17.10 18.70
N GLY A 68 4.74 -15.97 18.32
CA GLY A 68 6.17 -15.73 18.47
C GLY A 68 7.04 -16.23 17.31
N SER A 69 6.48 -16.95 16.34
CA SER A 69 7.21 -17.54 15.21
C SER A 69 7.65 -16.50 14.17
N ILE A 70 8.72 -16.80 13.44
CA ILE A 70 9.22 -15.94 12.34
C ILE A 70 8.23 -15.91 11.18
N ARG A 71 7.95 -14.70 10.67
CA ARG A 71 7.05 -14.51 9.54
C ARG A 71 7.76 -14.86 8.22
N TYR A 72 7.13 -15.70 7.40
CA TYR A 72 7.66 -16.06 6.08
C TYR A 72 6.55 -16.12 5.02
N CYS A 73 6.94 -16.22 3.74
CA CYS A 73 6.03 -16.42 2.63
C CYS A 73 6.39 -17.69 1.87
N THR A 74 5.48 -18.67 1.87
CA THR A 74 5.61 -19.92 1.12
C THR A 74 5.63 -19.68 -0.39
N SER A 75 4.68 -18.88 -0.90
CA SER A 75 4.53 -18.60 -2.34
C SER A 75 5.70 -17.80 -2.92
N CYS A 76 6.28 -16.88 -2.15
CA CYS A 76 7.37 -16.02 -2.60
C CYS A 76 8.77 -16.53 -2.19
N MET A 77 8.85 -17.62 -1.43
CA MET A 77 10.10 -18.27 -1.01
C MET A 77 11.08 -17.35 -0.27
N HIS A 78 10.61 -16.62 0.73
CA HIS A 78 11.48 -15.78 1.57
C HIS A 78 10.94 -15.62 2.99
N ILE A 79 11.82 -15.26 3.92
CA ILE A 79 11.47 -14.67 5.21
C ILE A 79 10.87 -13.29 4.92
N LYS A 80 9.79 -12.90 5.61
CA LYS A 80 9.18 -11.58 5.40
C LYS A 80 9.99 -10.56 6.22
N PRO A 81 10.64 -9.57 5.57
CA PRO A 81 11.12 -8.41 6.31
C PRO A 81 9.98 -7.79 7.11
N ASP A 82 10.32 -6.98 8.11
CA ASP A 82 9.33 -6.22 8.87
C ASP A 82 8.40 -5.43 7.93
N ARG A 83 7.13 -5.31 8.34
CA ARG A 83 6.07 -4.60 7.58
C ARG A 83 5.79 -5.14 6.16
N THR A 84 6.34 -6.30 5.79
CA THR A 84 6.12 -6.94 4.48
C THR A 84 4.91 -7.86 4.49
N HIS A 85 4.02 -7.69 3.51
CA HIS A 85 2.84 -8.56 3.34
C HIS A 85 2.73 -9.10 1.92
N HIS A 86 2.11 -10.28 1.78
CA HIS A 86 1.81 -10.90 0.49
C HIS A 86 0.44 -10.43 0.01
N CYS A 87 0.37 -9.88 -1.20
CA CYS A 87 -0.90 -9.57 -1.84
C CYS A 87 -1.28 -10.70 -2.79
N SER A 88 -2.39 -11.37 -2.53
CA SER A 88 -2.91 -12.44 -3.40
C SER A 88 -3.31 -11.93 -4.79
N SER A 89 -3.89 -10.72 -4.89
CA SER A 89 -4.26 -10.11 -6.18
C SER A 89 -3.05 -9.80 -7.07
N CYS A 90 -1.89 -9.53 -6.47
CA CYS A 90 -0.65 -9.25 -7.18
C CYS A 90 0.34 -10.42 -7.20
N GLU A 91 0.02 -11.51 -6.49
CA GLU A 91 0.81 -12.74 -6.36
C GLU A 91 2.27 -12.51 -5.93
N ARG A 92 2.50 -11.48 -5.09
CA ARG A 92 3.84 -11.14 -4.61
C ARG A 92 3.83 -10.41 -3.27
N CYS A 93 4.97 -10.44 -2.59
CA CYS A 93 5.20 -9.65 -1.38
C CYS A 93 5.61 -8.21 -1.70
N PHE A 94 5.14 -7.28 -0.88
CA PHE A 94 5.43 -5.85 -0.95
C PHE A 94 5.99 -5.38 0.39
N LEU A 95 7.11 -4.65 0.33
CA LEU A 95 7.70 -3.99 1.50
C LEU A 95 6.78 -2.86 1.99
N LYS A 96 6.65 -2.71 3.32
CA LYS A 96 5.74 -1.75 3.99
C LYS A 96 4.39 -1.69 3.26
N MET A 97 3.76 -2.86 3.06
CA MET A 97 2.53 -2.95 2.28
C MET A 97 1.43 -2.20 3.02
N ASP A 98 0.76 -1.30 2.33
CA ASP A 98 -0.37 -0.57 2.88
C ASP A 98 -1.69 -1.23 2.44
N HIS A 99 -2.00 -1.20 1.15
CA HIS A 99 -3.17 -1.91 0.62
C HIS A 99 -3.02 -2.23 -0.87
N HIS A 100 -3.88 -3.11 -1.39
CA HIS A 100 -4.09 -3.25 -2.82
C HIS A 100 -5.15 -2.24 -3.26
N CYS A 101 -4.80 -1.33 -4.16
CA CYS A 101 -5.70 -0.30 -4.64
C CYS A 101 -6.21 -0.65 -6.04
N PRO A 102 -7.51 -0.98 -6.20
CA PRO A 102 -8.08 -1.29 -7.52
C PRO A 102 -8.04 -0.10 -8.48
N TRP A 103 -8.13 1.13 -7.96
CA TRP A 103 -8.17 2.36 -8.75
C TRP A 103 -6.89 2.62 -9.54
N VAL A 104 -5.73 2.28 -8.96
CA VAL A 104 -4.44 2.34 -9.66
C VAL A 104 -3.97 0.97 -10.15
N ASN A 105 -4.78 -0.07 -9.95
CA ASN A 105 -4.50 -1.46 -10.31
C ASN A 105 -3.10 -1.91 -9.86
N ASN A 106 -2.73 -1.54 -8.63
CA ASN A 106 -1.41 -1.78 -8.06
C ASN A 106 -1.48 -1.79 -6.53
N CYS A 107 -0.51 -2.43 -5.87
CA CYS A 107 -0.36 -2.28 -4.43
C CYS A 107 0.33 -0.96 -4.09
N ILE A 108 -0.14 -0.36 -3.02
CA ILE A 108 0.49 0.78 -2.35
C ILE A 108 1.36 0.23 -1.22
N GLY A 109 2.59 0.72 -1.13
CA GLY A 109 3.51 0.39 -0.06
C GLY A 109 4.79 1.22 -0.17
N PHE A 110 5.89 0.71 0.37
CA PHE A 110 7.12 1.48 0.64
C PHE A 110 7.54 2.48 -0.45
N ARG A 111 7.65 2.05 -1.71
CA ARG A 111 8.24 2.88 -2.79
C ARG A 111 7.26 3.82 -3.48
N ASN A 112 5.94 3.66 -3.27
CA ASN A 112 4.93 4.43 -3.99
C ASN A 112 3.87 5.06 -3.07
N TYR A 113 3.98 4.93 -1.75
CA TYR A 113 3.06 5.53 -0.79
C TYR A 113 3.05 7.07 -0.88
N LYS A 114 4.21 7.73 -0.97
CA LYS A 114 4.29 9.17 -1.27
C LYS A 114 3.54 9.56 -2.55
N SER A 115 3.76 8.82 -3.64
CA SER A 115 3.09 9.07 -4.92
C SER A 115 1.58 8.90 -4.80
N PHE A 116 1.12 7.97 -3.96
CA PHE A 116 -0.28 7.75 -3.67
C PHE A 116 -0.91 8.91 -2.88
N ILE A 117 -0.25 9.43 -1.83
CA ILE A 117 -0.71 10.63 -1.11
C ILE A 117 -0.79 11.83 -2.07
N LEU A 118 0.22 12.03 -2.92
CA LEU A 118 0.21 13.10 -3.92
C LEU A 118 -0.91 12.92 -4.95
N LEU A 119 -1.19 11.70 -5.40
CA LEU A 119 -2.31 11.42 -6.29
C LEU A 119 -3.63 11.87 -5.66
N MET A 120 -3.85 11.60 -4.38
CA MET A 120 -5.06 12.00 -3.67
C MET A 120 -5.15 13.52 -3.54
N PHE A 121 -4.03 14.18 -3.20
CA PHE A 121 -3.95 15.64 -3.11
C PHE A 121 -4.30 16.31 -4.45
N TYR A 122 -3.65 15.90 -5.55
CA TYR A 122 -3.93 16.48 -6.87
C TYR A 122 -5.33 16.15 -7.39
N THR A 123 -5.87 14.97 -7.06
CA THR A 123 -7.26 14.61 -7.39
C THR A 123 -8.24 15.53 -6.67
N PHE A 124 -8.01 15.80 -5.38
CA PHE A 124 -8.82 16.74 -4.61
C PHE A 124 -8.75 18.16 -5.21
N LEU A 125 -7.54 18.66 -5.49
CA LEU A 125 -7.37 19.99 -6.10
C LEU A 125 -8.07 20.10 -7.45
N TYR A 126 -7.98 19.06 -8.29
CA TYR A 126 -8.65 19.01 -9.58
C TYR A 126 -10.18 19.04 -9.42
N CYS A 127 -10.73 18.25 -8.49
CA CYS A 127 -12.16 18.24 -8.20
C CYS A 127 -12.64 19.59 -7.66
N ALA A 128 -11.89 20.20 -6.74
CA ALA A 128 -12.19 21.53 -6.19
C ALA A 128 -12.15 22.61 -7.27
N PHE A 129 -11.14 22.58 -8.14
CA PHE A 129 -11.04 23.47 -9.30
C PHE A 129 -12.25 23.31 -10.22
N TYR A 130 -12.56 22.08 -10.65
CA TYR A 130 -13.72 21.80 -11.50
C TYR A 130 -15.03 22.32 -10.88
N VAL A 131 -15.30 21.95 -9.62
CA VAL A 131 -16.49 22.44 -8.89
C VAL A 131 -16.54 23.96 -8.88
N SER A 132 -15.44 24.64 -8.55
CA SER A 132 -15.40 26.12 -8.50
C SER A 132 -15.72 26.78 -9.84
N THR A 133 -15.28 26.19 -10.95
CA THR A 133 -15.54 26.72 -12.29
C THR A 133 -17.00 26.53 -12.74
N ILE A 134 -17.68 25.50 -12.22
CA ILE A 134 -19.06 25.18 -12.61
C ILE A 134 -20.10 25.86 -11.71
N ILE A 135 -19.75 26.26 -10.49
CA ILE A 135 -20.66 26.97 -9.57
C ILE A 135 -21.40 28.15 -10.24
N PRO A 136 -20.75 29.09 -10.95
CA PRO A 136 -21.44 30.19 -11.62
C PRO A 136 -22.50 29.73 -12.62
N HIS A 137 -22.25 28.64 -13.32
CA HIS A 137 -23.18 28.03 -14.29
C HIS A 137 -24.40 27.40 -13.61
N ILE A 138 -24.25 26.92 -12.36
CA ILE A 138 -25.35 26.33 -11.58
C ILE A 138 -26.20 27.41 -10.90
N ILE A 139 -25.59 28.47 -10.38
CA ILE A 139 -26.28 29.51 -9.60
C ILE A 139 -26.89 30.61 -10.48
N SER A 140 -26.42 30.78 -11.72
CA SER A 140 -26.99 31.77 -12.63
C SER A 140 -28.44 31.37 -12.94
N PRO A 141 -29.44 32.26 -12.72
CA PRO A 141 -30.82 32.00 -13.10
C PRO A 141 -30.87 31.81 -14.62
N TRP A 142 -31.06 30.57 -15.07
CA TRP A 142 -31.10 30.26 -16.49
C TRP A 142 -32.32 30.89 -17.12
N GLY A 143 -32.12 31.98 -17.86
CA GLY A 143 -33.17 32.55 -18.71
C GLY A 143 -33.49 31.68 -19.93
N HIS A 144 -32.56 30.84 -20.42
CA HIS A 144 -32.73 30.12 -21.70
C HIS A 144 -31.90 28.81 -21.83
N SER A 145 -31.67 28.06 -20.74
CA SER A 145 -30.94 26.79 -20.86
C SER A 145 -31.71 25.73 -21.60
N LYS A 146 -30.98 24.86 -22.32
CA LYS A 146 -31.54 23.60 -22.77
C LYS A 146 -31.17 22.55 -21.73
N PHE A 147 -32.17 21.94 -21.10
CA PHE A 147 -32.01 20.82 -20.16
C PHE A 147 -31.00 19.74 -20.59
N ALA A 148 -30.91 19.46 -21.90
CA ALA A 148 -29.98 18.47 -22.45
C ALA A 148 -28.49 18.87 -22.36
N GLU A 149 -28.18 20.17 -22.36
CA GLU A 149 -26.82 20.69 -22.25
C GLU A 149 -26.38 20.78 -20.77
N ASP A 150 -27.33 21.01 -19.86
CA ASP A 150 -27.07 21.21 -18.43
C ASP A 150 -26.95 19.89 -17.66
N LEU A 151 -27.63 18.84 -18.13
CA LEU A 151 -27.68 17.56 -17.44
C LEU A 151 -26.29 16.91 -17.29
N PRO A 152 -25.44 16.79 -18.35
CA PRO A 152 -24.09 16.26 -18.22
C PRO A 152 -23.20 17.11 -17.29
N ILE A 153 -23.34 18.44 -17.34
CA ILE A 153 -22.57 19.38 -16.51
C ILE A 153 -22.94 19.21 -15.04
N SER A 154 -24.24 19.10 -14.75
CA SER A 154 -24.77 18.90 -13.40
C SER A 154 -24.37 17.54 -12.82
N ILE A 155 -24.40 16.47 -13.64
CA ILE A 155 -23.91 15.14 -13.25
C ILE A 155 -22.40 15.20 -12.95
N GLY A 156 -21.62 15.85 -13.82
CA GLY A 156 -20.18 16.04 -13.63
C GLY A 156 -19.88 16.79 -12.34
N PHE A 157 -20.63 17.85 -12.04
CA PHE A 157 -20.53 18.62 -10.80
C PHE A 157 -20.74 17.74 -9.56
N GLY A 158 -21.85 16.98 -9.53
CA GLY A 158 -22.15 16.08 -8.41
C GLY A 158 -21.09 15.01 -8.22
N PHE A 159 -20.63 14.40 -9.31
CA PHE A 159 -19.56 13.40 -9.28
C PHE A 159 -18.24 13.98 -8.76
N ALA A 160 -17.82 15.13 -9.28
CA ALA A 160 -16.59 15.80 -8.85
C ALA A 160 -16.66 16.23 -7.38
N ALA A 161 -17.81 16.72 -6.89
CA ALA A 161 -17.98 17.08 -5.49
C ALA A 161 -17.85 15.86 -4.55
N ILE A 162 -18.51 14.74 -4.89
CA ILE A 162 -18.44 13.50 -4.09
C ILE A 162 -17.03 12.91 -4.12
N MET A 163 -16.41 12.84 -5.31
CA MET A 163 -15.03 12.36 -5.47
C MET A 163 -14.05 13.25 -4.70
N GLY A 164 -14.19 14.58 -4.78
CA GLY A 164 -13.35 15.53 -4.05
C GLY A 164 -13.46 15.35 -2.53
N LEU A 165 -14.67 15.26 -2.00
CA LEU A 165 -14.88 15.08 -0.55
C LEU A 165 -14.32 13.74 -0.06
N THR A 166 -14.59 12.65 -0.79
CA THR A 166 -14.12 11.31 -0.40
C THR A 166 -12.60 11.19 -0.48
N THR A 167 -11.98 11.70 -1.55
CA THR A 167 -10.51 11.71 -1.68
C THR A 167 -9.83 12.57 -0.63
N PHE A 168 -10.42 13.72 -0.26
CA PHE A 168 -9.92 14.56 0.82
C PHE A 168 -9.98 13.85 2.18
N GLY A 169 -11.12 13.24 2.54
CA GLY A 169 -11.26 12.50 3.79
C GLY A 169 -10.27 11.33 3.88
N PHE A 170 -10.13 10.58 2.79
CA PHE A 170 -9.16 9.49 2.71
C PHE A 170 -7.71 10.01 2.82
N MET A 171 -7.41 11.19 2.24
CA MET A 171 -6.08 11.80 2.31
C MET A 171 -5.75 12.19 3.75
N CYS A 172 -6.69 12.83 4.46
CA CYS A 172 -6.52 13.17 5.87
C CYS A 172 -6.25 11.93 6.73
N TYR A 173 -6.94 10.82 6.47
CA TYR A 173 -6.68 9.55 7.15
C TYR A 173 -5.26 9.03 6.88
N HIS A 174 -4.79 9.06 5.63
CA HIS A 174 -3.42 8.65 5.30
C HIS A 174 -2.35 9.58 5.88
N LEU A 175 -2.62 10.88 5.96
CA LEU A 175 -1.73 11.82 6.64
C LEU A 175 -1.66 11.53 8.16
N TYR A 176 -2.77 11.14 8.78
CA TYR A 176 -2.78 10.65 10.16
C TYR A 176 -1.94 9.38 10.31
N LEU A 177 -2.12 8.37 9.46
CA LEU A 177 -1.32 7.15 9.47
C LEU A 177 0.18 7.43 9.27
N THR A 178 0.52 8.35 8.38
CA THR A 178 1.91 8.79 8.19
C THR A 178 2.45 9.45 9.45
N SER A 179 1.62 10.24 10.16
CA SER A 179 2.01 10.92 11.39
C SER A 179 2.32 9.98 12.56
N THR A 180 1.73 8.76 12.56
CA THR A 180 1.97 7.70 13.55
C THR A 180 2.83 6.56 13.01
N ASN A 181 3.37 6.69 11.80
CA ASN A 181 4.15 5.68 11.09
C ASN A 181 3.46 4.30 11.00
N GLU A 182 2.14 4.29 10.82
CA GLU A 182 1.35 3.07 10.63
C GLU A 182 0.95 2.92 9.16
N THR A 183 0.85 1.69 8.67
CA THR A 183 0.12 1.38 7.44
C THR A 183 -1.35 1.08 7.75
N THR A 184 -2.21 1.09 6.73
CA THR A 184 -3.62 0.67 6.89
C THR A 184 -3.72 -0.78 7.38
N LEU A 185 -2.80 -1.66 6.96
CA LEU A 185 -2.77 -3.05 7.42
C LEU A 185 -2.40 -3.15 8.89
N GLU A 186 -1.39 -2.41 9.34
CA GLU A 186 -0.97 -2.39 10.75
C GLU A 186 -2.04 -1.78 11.64
N LYS A 187 -2.81 -0.80 11.14
CA LYS A 187 -3.92 -0.22 11.91
C LYS A 187 -5.05 -1.22 12.18
N VAL A 188 -5.32 -2.09 11.21
CA VAL A 188 -6.36 -3.14 11.32
C VAL A 188 -5.82 -4.37 12.05
N HIS A 189 -4.55 -4.72 11.81
CA HIS A 189 -3.86 -5.87 12.35
C HIS A 189 -2.53 -5.41 12.96
N PRO A 190 -2.55 -5.02 14.27
CA PRO A 190 -1.36 -4.55 14.94
C PRO A 190 -0.20 -5.55 14.83
N PRO A 191 1.03 -5.08 14.56
CA PRO A 191 2.20 -5.96 14.53
C PRO A 191 2.48 -6.52 15.93
N HIS A 192 2.90 -7.78 15.98
CA HIS A 192 3.46 -8.37 17.20
C HIS A 192 4.97 -8.16 17.17
N PHE A 193 5.48 -7.39 18.13
CA PHE A 193 6.90 -7.15 18.28
C PHE A 193 7.55 -8.27 19.09
N VAL A 194 8.83 -8.53 18.82
CA VAL A 194 9.64 -9.50 19.58
C VAL A 194 9.91 -9.00 21.00
N GLU A 195 10.03 -7.68 21.18
CA GLU A 195 10.22 -6.98 22.45
C GLU A 195 9.05 -6.00 22.69
N GLU A 196 8.64 -5.82 23.95
CA GLU A 196 7.43 -5.05 24.30
C GLU A 196 7.56 -3.53 24.09
N ASP A 197 8.78 -2.99 24.12
CA ASP A 197 9.08 -1.56 24.01
C ASP A 197 9.31 -1.09 22.56
N LEU A 198 9.34 -2.02 21.60
CA LEU A 198 9.49 -1.70 20.18
C LEU A 198 8.21 -1.04 19.62
N SER A 199 8.42 0.01 18.84
CA SER A 199 7.37 0.71 18.09
C SER A 199 7.94 1.29 16.81
N TYR A 200 7.11 1.36 15.77
CA TYR A 200 7.47 2.08 14.54
C TYR A 200 7.28 3.61 14.67
N ASP A 201 6.56 4.08 15.69
CA ASP A 201 6.34 5.51 15.90
C ASP A 201 7.58 6.17 16.51
N LEU A 202 8.23 7.05 15.73
CA LEU A 202 9.42 7.81 16.13
C LEU A 202 9.09 9.28 16.46
N GLY A 203 7.80 9.63 16.54
CA GLY A 203 7.30 11.00 16.65
C GLY A 203 7.01 11.63 15.30
N THR A 204 5.95 12.45 15.23
CA THR A 204 5.35 12.94 13.97
C THR A 204 6.35 13.53 12.97
N MET A 205 7.28 14.37 13.43
CA MET A 205 8.26 14.98 12.52
C MET A 205 9.21 13.94 11.93
N GLN A 206 9.68 12.99 12.75
CA GLN A 206 10.58 11.95 12.30
C GLN A 206 9.87 10.99 11.36
N ASN A 207 8.63 10.60 11.68
CA ASN A 207 7.79 9.72 10.84
C ASN A 207 7.58 10.29 9.43
N MET A 208 7.36 11.61 9.32
CA MET A 208 7.20 12.27 8.02
C MET A 208 8.50 12.26 7.20
N VAL A 209 9.67 12.30 7.85
CA VAL A 209 10.98 12.27 7.18
C VAL A 209 11.37 10.85 6.79
N THR A 210 11.11 9.85 7.64
CA THR A 210 11.44 8.43 7.38
C THR A 210 10.62 7.83 6.25
N GLU A 211 9.52 8.46 5.85
CA GLU A 211 8.81 8.07 4.62
C GLU A 211 9.68 8.27 3.34
N HIS A 212 10.83 8.93 3.44
CA HIS A 212 11.76 9.15 2.33
C HIS A 212 13.10 8.44 2.47
N THR A 213 13.35 7.75 3.59
CA THR A 213 14.60 7.02 3.80
C THR A 213 14.65 5.74 2.95
N PRO A 214 15.82 5.30 2.48
CA PRO A 214 15.98 3.99 1.84
C PRO A 214 15.64 2.84 2.79
N TRP A 215 15.18 1.70 2.26
CA TRP A 215 14.76 0.53 3.06
C TRP A 215 15.81 0.04 4.07
N GLY A 216 17.09 0.16 3.74
CA GLY A 216 18.19 -0.26 4.61
C GLY A 216 18.40 0.61 5.86
N ASP A 217 17.80 1.81 5.89
CA ASP A 217 17.93 2.78 6.98
C ASP A 217 16.60 2.91 7.78
N ILE A 218 15.63 2.01 7.55
CA ILE A 218 14.27 2.06 8.12
C ILE A 218 14.05 1.02 9.23
N LEU A 219 14.98 0.07 9.39
CA LEU A 219 15.01 -0.90 10.48
C LEU A 219 15.77 -0.32 11.68
#